data_AF-A0A9D6PW46-F1
#
_entry.id   AF-A0A9D6PW46-F1
#
_cell.length_a   1.000
_cell.length_b   1.000
_cell.length_c   1.000
_cell.angle_alpha   90.00
_cell.angle_beta   90.00
_cell.angle_gamma   90.00
#
_symmetry.space_group_name_H-M   'P 1'
#
loop_
_entity.id
_entity.type
_entity.pdbx_description
1 polymer ?
#
loop_
_entity_poly.entity_id
_entity_poly.type
_entity_poly.pdbx_seq_one_letter_code
_entity_poly.pdbx_strand_id
1 'polypeptide(L)'
;MFAIPVFAQNTNTPNIDKRQENQQQRIAAGIKSGALTAKEAGNLEKREARIAADKQAAKADGVVTREERAKLQREENRASKKIYQKKHNARTAVAG
;
A
#
# COMPACT_ATOMS: atom_id res chain seq x y z
N MET A 1 5.93 41.96 -14.83
CA MET A 1 5.00 41.28 -13.90
C MET A 1 4.79 39.86 -14.41
N PHE A 2 5.61 38.88 -14.00
CA PHE A 2 5.41 37.48 -14.36
C PHE A 2 4.53 36.81 -13.31
N ALA A 3 3.30 36.45 -13.71
CA ALA A 3 2.42 35.63 -12.89
C ALA A 3 2.90 34.17 -12.97
N ILE A 4 3.54 33.69 -11.91
CA ILE A 4 3.87 32.26 -11.78
C ILE A 4 2.55 31.54 -11.47
N PRO A 5 2.10 30.58 -12.29
CA PRO A 5 0.93 29.80 -11.94
C PRO A 5 1.29 28.95 -10.73
N VAL A 6 0.68 29.27 -9.58
CA VAL A 6 0.73 28.43 -8.39
C VAL A 6 -0.09 27.19 -8.70
N PHE A 7 0.55 26.13 -9.20
CA PHE A 7 -0.07 24.82 -9.22
C PHE A 7 -0.40 24.46 -7.78
N ALA A 8 -1.68 24.34 -7.46
CA ALA A 8 -2.15 23.92 -6.14
C ALA A 8 -1.49 22.57 -5.77
N GLN A 9 -0.50 22.64 -4.88
CA GLN A 9 0.32 21.52 -4.43
C GLN A 9 -0.52 20.63 -3.51
N ASN A 10 -1.33 19.75 -4.09
CA ASN A 10 -2.14 18.82 -3.30
C ASN A 10 -1.30 17.59 -2.91
N THR A 11 -0.38 17.78 -1.95
CA THR A 11 0.44 16.73 -1.32
C THR A 11 -0.38 15.75 -0.47
N ASN A 12 -1.66 16.06 -0.28
CA ASN A 12 -2.60 15.20 0.40
C ASN A 12 -2.89 13.95 -0.44
N THR A 13 -2.54 12.79 0.10
CA THR A 13 -2.84 11.47 -0.44
C THR A 13 -3.82 10.70 0.45
N PRO A 14 -4.99 11.27 0.81
CA PRO A 14 -5.89 10.69 1.82
C PRO A 14 -6.39 9.28 1.44
N ASN A 15 -6.50 9.00 0.14
CA ASN A 15 -6.89 7.68 -0.34
C ASN A 15 -5.82 6.60 -0.14
N ILE A 16 -4.54 6.97 -0.10
CA ILE A 16 -3.41 6.05 0.11
C ILE A 16 -3.29 5.76 1.60
N ASP A 17 -3.37 6.79 2.44
CA ASP A 17 -3.39 6.64 3.90
C ASP A 17 -4.46 5.63 4.37
N LYS A 18 -5.69 5.83 3.91
CA LYS A 18 -6.81 4.93 4.22
C LYS A 18 -6.58 3.50 3.70
N ARG A 19 -5.91 3.33 2.57
CA ARG A 19 -5.63 2.01 2.03
C ARG A 19 -4.54 1.29 2.81
N GLN A 20 -3.45 1.96 3.17
CA GLN A 20 -2.41 1.39 4.04
C GLN A 20 -3.00 0.90 5.38
N GLU A 21 -3.89 1.68 6.00
CA GLU A 21 -4.58 1.28 7.22
C GLU A 21 -5.44 0.01 7.01
N ASN A 22 -6.24 -0.03 5.95
CA ASN A 22 -7.03 -1.21 5.61
C ASN A 22 -6.15 -2.44 5.33
N GLN A 23 -4.98 -2.25 4.72
CA GLN A 23 -4.03 -3.32 4.44
C GLN A 23 -3.44 -3.89 5.73
N GLN A 24 -3.05 -3.02 6.67
CA GLN A 24 -2.58 -3.41 8.00
C GLN A 24 -3.64 -4.21 8.76
N GLN A 25 -4.89 -3.74 8.77
CA GLN A 25 -6.00 -4.48 9.39
C GLN A 25 -6.20 -5.87 8.77
N ARG A 26 -6.06 -6.00 7.45
CA ARG A 26 -6.20 -7.30 6.77
C ARG A 26 -5.01 -8.23 7.01
N ILE A 27 -3.79 -7.69 7.13
CA ILE A 27 -2.62 -8.49 7.52
C ILE A 27 -2.82 -9.02 8.94
N ALA A 28 -3.17 -8.14 9.89
CA ALA A 28 -3.43 -8.52 11.27
C ALA A 28 -4.57 -9.56 11.39
N ALA A 29 -5.68 -9.34 10.68
CA ALA A 29 -6.79 -10.29 10.64
C ALA A 29 -6.38 -11.63 10.02
N GLY A 30 -5.56 -11.62 8.96
CA GLY A 30 -5.06 -12.83 8.32
C GLY A 30 -4.10 -13.63 9.20
N ILE A 31 -3.24 -12.96 9.98
CA ILE A 31 -2.41 -13.62 11.00
C ILE A 31 -3.31 -14.24 12.08
N LYS A 32 -4.24 -13.45 12.62
CA LYS A 32 -5.15 -13.88 13.69
C LYS A 32 -6.03 -15.07 13.29
N SER A 33 -6.49 -15.09 12.05
CA SER A 33 -7.34 -16.19 11.53
C SER A 33 -6.52 -17.38 11.04
N GLY A 34 -5.18 -17.33 11.06
CA GLY A 34 -4.30 -18.35 10.48
C GLY A 34 -4.32 -18.41 8.95
N ALA A 35 -4.94 -17.44 8.28
CA ALA A 35 -5.01 -17.36 6.83
C ALA A 35 -3.72 -16.77 6.20
N LEU A 36 -2.85 -16.18 7.02
CA LEU A 36 -1.51 -15.75 6.64
C LEU A 36 -0.48 -16.40 7.58
N THR A 37 0.54 -17.03 7.00
CA THR A 37 1.71 -17.44 7.77
C THR A 37 2.56 -16.22 8.16
N ALA A 38 3.35 -16.32 9.23
CA ALA A 38 4.26 -15.24 9.65
C ALA A 38 5.21 -14.78 8.51
N LYS A 39 5.69 -15.72 7.69
CA LYS A 39 6.53 -15.43 6.51
C LYS A 39 5.78 -14.61 5.46
N GLU A 40 4.50 -14.91 5.24
CA GLU A 40 3.68 -14.18 4.27
C GLU A 40 3.29 -12.80 4.76
N ALA A 41 2.94 -12.67 6.04
CA ALA A 41 2.72 -11.40 6.70
C ALA A 41 3.97 -10.51 6.62
N GLY A 42 5.16 -11.02 6.95
CA GLY A 42 6.41 -10.27 6.85
C GLY A 42 6.72 -9.79 5.42
N ASN A 43 6.36 -10.57 4.39
CA ASN A 43 6.49 -10.15 2.99
C ASN A 43 5.48 -9.06 2.59
N LEU A 44 4.31 -9.01 3.23
CA LEU A 44 3.31 -7.96 3.03
C LEU A 44 3.73 -6.67 3.73
N GLU A 45 4.20 -6.76 4.98
CA GLU A 45 4.76 -5.62 5.73
C GLU A 45 5.90 -4.92 4.99
N LYS A 46 6.85 -5.69 4.42
CA LYS A 46 7.94 -5.13 3.60
C LYS A 46 7.44 -4.32 2.39
N ARG A 47 6.29 -4.70 1.82
CA ARG A 47 5.71 -3.95 0.69
C ARG A 47 5.02 -2.68 1.17
N GLU A 48 4.25 -2.75 2.26
CA GLU A 48 3.62 -1.57 2.86
C GLU A 48 4.69 -0.53 3.28
N ALA A 49 5.80 -0.99 3.86
CA ALA A 49 6.94 -0.13 4.19
C ALA A 49 7.56 0.55 2.96
N ARG A 50 7.68 -0.17 1.83
CA ARG A 50 8.15 0.42 0.57
C ARG A 50 7.19 1.47 0.02
N ILE A 51 5.88 1.22 0.07
CA ILE A 51 4.85 2.18 -0.35
C ILE A 51 4.92 3.44 0.54
N ALA A 52 5.12 3.27 1.85
CA ALA A 52 5.32 4.39 2.77
C ALA A 52 6.57 5.21 2.43
N ALA A 53 7.68 4.56 2.09
CA ALA A 53 8.91 5.23 1.66
C ALA A 53 8.73 5.97 0.32
N ASP A 54 8.11 5.34 -0.68
CA ASP A 54 7.80 5.97 -1.98
C ASP A 54 6.89 7.20 -1.79
N LYS A 55 5.92 7.11 -0.87
CA LYS A 55 5.06 8.24 -0.50
C LYS A 55 5.82 9.36 0.20
N GLN A 56 6.75 9.03 1.10
CA GLN A 56 7.61 10.04 1.74
C GLN A 56 8.52 10.73 0.71
N ALA A 57 9.10 9.98 -0.22
CA ALA A 57 9.89 10.52 -1.33
C ALA A 57 9.05 11.45 -2.22
N ALA A 58 7.85 11.03 -2.63
CA ALA A 58 6.93 11.86 -3.42
C ALA A 58 6.45 13.11 -2.65
N LYS A 59 6.41 13.06 -1.32
CA LYS A 59 6.13 14.24 -0.48
C LYS A 59 7.36 15.14 -0.33
N ALA A 60 8.57 14.60 -0.40
CA ALA A 60 9.82 15.36 -0.26
C ALA A 60 10.04 16.32 -1.45
N ASP A 61 9.65 15.92 -2.67
CA ASP A 61 9.63 16.79 -3.86
C ASP A 61 8.48 17.83 -3.84
N GLY A 62 7.65 17.82 -2.79
CA GLY A 62 6.62 18.82 -2.54
C GLY A 62 5.35 18.69 -3.38
N VAL A 63 5.28 17.73 -4.32
CA VAL A 63 4.10 17.47 -5.15
C VAL A 63 3.98 15.97 -5.43
N VAL A 64 2.85 15.38 -5.05
CA VAL A 64 2.49 14.04 -5.55
C VAL A 64 1.77 14.22 -6.89
N THR A 65 2.47 13.92 -7.98
CA THR A 65 1.92 13.98 -9.34
C THR A 65 0.81 12.94 -9.54
N ARG A 66 0.00 13.13 -10.58
CA ARG A 66 -1.05 12.16 -10.95
C ARG A 66 -0.48 10.79 -11.30
N GLU A 67 0.71 10.76 -11.90
CA GLU A 67 1.42 9.54 -12.29
C GLU A 67 1.93 8.76 -11.07
N GLU A 68 2.51 9.45 -10.10
CA GLU A 68 2.94 8.85 -8.83
C GLU A 68 1.74 8.31 -8.05
N ARG A 69 0.64 9.08 -8.01
CA ARG A 69 -0.62 8.61 -7.41
C ARG A 69 -1.14 7.35 -8.11
N ALA A 70 -1.09 7.29 -9.43
CA ALA A 70 -1.49 6.11 -10.19
C ALA A 70 -0.54 4.91 -9.97
N LYS A 71 0.76 5.14 -9.81
CA LYS A 71 1.73 4.10 -9.43
C LYS A 71 1.41 3.53 -8.05
N LEU A 72 1.27 4.39 -7.04
CA LEU A 72 0.93 3.99 -5.67
C LEU A 72 -0.41 3.22 -5.63
N GLN A 73 -1.43 3.71 -6.32
CA GLN A 73 -2.73 3.01 -6.39
C GLN A 73 -2.64 1.64 -7.07
N ARG A 74 -1.80 1.48 -8.10
CA ARG A 74 -1.55 0.17 -8.71
C ARG A 74 -0.82 -0.77 -7.76
N GLU A 75 0.13 -0.27 -6.98
CA GLU A 75 0.85 -1.05 -5.97
C GLU A 75 -0.07 -1.51 -4.85
N GLU A 76 -0.93 -0.63 -4.33
CA GLU A 76 -1.94 -0.97 -3.33
C GLU A 76 -2.94 -1.99 -3.84
N ASN A 77 -3.41 -1.85 -5.09
CA ASN A 77 -4.31 -2.84 -5.69
C ASN A 77 -3.64 -4.22 -5.82
N ARG A 78 -2.36 -4.27 -6.18
CA ARG A 78 -1.58 -5.52 -6.24
C ARG A 78 -1.41 -6.12 -4.85
N ALA A 79 -1.11 -5.32 -3.84
CA ALA A 79 -0.99 -5.76 -2.47
C ALA A 79 -2.34 -6.30 -1.96
N SER A 80 -3.43 -5.57 -2.19
CA SER A 80 -4.78 -5.98 -1.82
C SER A 80 -5.22 -7.29 -2.46
N LYS A 81 -4.94 -7.47 -3.76
CA LYS A 81 -5.20 -8.73 -4.48
C LYS A 81 -4.39 -9.88 -3.89
N LYS A 82 -3.13 -9.67 -3.52
CA LYS A 82 -2.31 -10.71 -2.89
C LYS A 82 -2.81 -11.09 -1.50
N ILE A 83 -3.23 -10.12 -0.69
CA ILE A 83 -3.84 -10.41 0.62
C ILE A 83 -5.15 -11.18 0.43
N TYR A 84 -5.98 -10.77 -0.53
CA TYR A 84 -7.23 -11.48 -0.84
C TYR A 84 -6.93 -12.91 -1.30
N GLN A 85 -6.00 -13.07 -2.25
CA GLN A 85 -5.59 -14.38 -2.73
C GLN A 85 -5.03 -15.24 -1.61
N LYS A 86 -4.22 -14.72 -0.68
CA LYS A 86 -3.71 -15.53 0.43
C LYS A 86 -4.79 -15.90 1.45
N LYS A 87 -5.72 -14.97 1.72
CA LYS A 87 -6.86 -15.23 2.60
C LYS A 87 -7.85 -16.25 2.02
N HIS A 88 -8.07 -16.22 0.71
CA HIS A 88 -9.09 -17.02 0.02
C HIS A 88 -8.54 -18.26 -0.70
N ASN A 89 -7.30 -18.23 -1.20
CA ASN A 89 -6.57 -19.47 -1.46
C ASN A 89 -6.12 -19.99 -0.12
N ALA A 90 -7.03 -20.67 0.56
CA ALA A 90 -6.70 -21.81 1.39
C ALA A 90 -5.97 -22.87 0.52
N ARG A 91 -4.77 -22.56 0.01
CA ARG A 91 -3.75 -23.59 -0.14
C ARG A 91 -3.40 -23.92 1.30
N THR A 92 -4.20 -24.82 1.86
CA THR A 92 -3.73 -25.93 2.66
C THR A 92 -2.30 -25.71 3.15
N ALA A 93 -2.15 -25.45 4.43
CA ALA A 93 -0.91 -25.62 5.16
C ALA A 93 -0.48 -27.11 5.19
N VAL A 94 -0.53 -27.78 4.05
CA VAL A 94 -0.08 -29.14 3.78
C VAL A 94 0.87 -29.04 2.59
N ALA A 95 2.05 -28.53 2.89
CA ALA A 95 3.27 -28.90 2.21
C ALA A 95 4.33 -28.94 3.32
N GLY A 96 4.16 -29.93 4.21
CA GLY A 96 5.28 -30.59 4.84
C GLY A 96 5.97 -31.49 3.80
#